data_AF-A0A519Z7J1-F1
#
_entry.id   AF-A0A519Z7J1-F1
#
_cell.length_a   1.000
_cell.length_b   1.000
_cell.length_c   1.000
_cell.angle_alpha   90.00
_cell.angle_beta   90.00
_cell.angle_gamma   90.00
#
_symmetry.space_group_name_H-M   'P 1'
#
loop_
_entity.id
_entity.type
_entity.pdbx_description
1 polymer ?
#
loop_
_entity_poly.entity_id
_entity_poly.type
_entity_poly.pdbx_seq_one_letter_code
_entity_poly.pdbx_strand_id
1 'polypeptide(L)' 'MMTDAPYGLIVTSGDGMMKSASQRFASWMQMSEHSLQGRRFEDLLSPASQIVYATHLVPLLEATGTASEVMLDLV' A
#
# COMPACT_ATOMS: atom_id res chain seq x y z
N MET A 1 4.33 14.40 -8.52
CA MET A 1 4.85 15.14 -7.36
C MET A 1 4.57 14.33 -6.09
N MET A 2 5.34 13.26 -5.83
CA MET A 2 5.27 12.47 -4.58
C MET A 2 6.60 12.50 -3.80
N THR A 3 7.60 13.20 -4.32
CA THR A 3 9.01 12.98 -4.00
C THR A 3 9.46 13.62 -2.68
N ASP A 4 8.63 14.44 -2.03
CA ASP A 4 9.00 15.08 -0.75
C ASP A 4 7.96 15.05 0.39
N ALA A 5 6.98 14.15 0.33
CA ALA A 5 6.02 14.00 1.43
C ALA A 5 6.71 13.35 2.64
N PRO A 6 6.50 13.77 3.91
CA PRO A 6 7.15 13.15 5.08
C PRO A 6 6.68 11.71 5.37
N TYR A 7 5.75 11.18 4.58
CA TYR A 7 5.13 9.86 4.73
C TYR A 7 5.43 8.96 3.52
N GLY A 8 5.35 7.64 3.73
CA GLY A 8 5.26 6.68 2.65
C GLY A 8 3.90 6.78 1.96
N LEU A 9 3.90 7.14 0.68
CA LEU A 9 2.67 7.24 -0.12
C LEU A 9 2.70 6.19 -1.21
N ILE A 10 1.58 5.53 -1.45
CA ILE A 10 1.38 4.60 -2.55
C ILE A 10 0.08 4.94 -3.29
N VAL A 11 0.04 4.64 -4.58
CA VAL A 11 -1.17 4.70 -5.39
C VAL A 11 -1.38 3.32 -5.99
N THR A 12 -2.54 2.74 -5.77
CA THR A 12 -2.94 1.46 -6.35
C THR A 12 -4.10 1.64 -7.33
N SER A 13 -4.26 0.74 -8.29
CA SER A 13 -5.56 0.58 -8.97
C SER A 13 -6.56 -0.13 -8.05
N GLY A 14 -7.84 -0.11 -8.44
CA GLY A 14 -8.91 -0.79 -7.69
C GLY A 14 -8.74 -2.31 -7.57
N ASP A 15 -7.86 -2.92 -8.36
CA ASP A 15 -7.47 -4.34 -8.25
C ASP A 15 -6.26 -4.58 -7.31
N GLY A 16 -5.74 -3.53 -6.66
CA GLY A 16 -4.64 -3.60 -5.71
C GLY A 16 -3.24 -3.44 -6.31
N MET A 17 -3.11 -3.29 -7.63
CA MET A 17 -1.81 -3.15 -8.30
C MET A 17 -1.22 -1.74 -8.08
N MET A 18 0.00 -1.65 -7.53
CA MET A 18 0.69 -0.38 -7.32
C MET A 18 1.04 0.29 -8.65
N LYS A 19 0.57 1.52 -8.84
CA LYS A 19 0.88 2.39 -9.97
C LYS A 19 2.09 3.27 -9.69
N SER A 20 2.25 3.71 -8.45
CA SER A 20 3.41 4.50 -8.02
C SER A 20 3.59 4.41 -6.51
N ALA A 21 4.82 4.65 -6.06
CA ALA A 21 5.18 4.79 -4.65
C ALA A 21 6.08 6.01 -4.48
N SER A 22 6.05 6.66 -3.31
CA SER A 22 7.01 7.71 -2.99
C SER A 22 8.38 7.12 -2.70
N GLN A 23 9.44 7.91 -2.92
CA GLN A 23 10.81 7.53 -2.58
C GLN A 23 10.95 7.08 -1.11
N ARG A 24 10.20 7.71 -0.19
CA ARG A 24 10.20 7.33 1.23
C ARG A 24 9.62 5.93 1.45
N PHE A 25 8.47 5.61 0.87
CA PHE A 25 7.92 4.25 0.96
C PHE A 25 8.90 3.23 0.35
N ALA A 26 9.46 3.54 -0.81
CA ALA A 26 10.47 2.70 -1.45
C ALA A 26 11.70 2.45 -0.54
N SER A 27 12.15 3.50 0.17
CA SER A 27 13.25 3.38 1.13
C SER A 27 12.91 2.50 2.34
N TRP A 28 11.67 2.55 2.85
CA TRP A 28 11.22 1.67 3.93
C TRP A 28 11.24 0.20 3.52
N MET A 29 10.80 -0.07 2.28
CA MET A 29 10.81 -1.41 1.70
C MET A 29 12.20 -1.86 1.24
N GLN A 30 13.22 -0.99 1.28
CA GLN A 30 14.55 -1.24 0.71
C GLN A 30 14.49 -1.69 -0.76
N MET A 31 13.52 -1.15 -1.49
CA MET A 31 13.20 -1.48 -2.87
C MET A 31 13.31 -0.23 -3.76
N SER A 32 13.46 -0.41 -5.07
CA SER A 32 13.36 0.70 -6.02
C SER A 32 11.89 0.99 -6.35
N GLU A 33 11.56 2.24 -6.67
CA GLU A 33 10.20 2.63 -7.10
C GLU A 33 9.71 1.77 -8.28
N HIS A 34 10.61 1.46 -9.23
CA HIS A 34 10.29 0.60 -10.37
C HIS A 34 9.98 -0.85 -9.99
N SER A 35 10.60 -1.39 -8.93
CA SER A 35 10.33 -2.74 -8.44
C SER A 35 9.01 -2.85 -7.65
N LEU A 36 8.51 -1.72 -7.15
CA LEU A 36 7.21 -1.62 -6.49
C LEU A 36 6.08 -1.41 -7.52
N GLN A 37 6.36 -0.70 -8.61
CA GLN A 37 5.39 -0.50 -9.68
C GLN A 37 5.01 -1.84 -10.33
N GLY A 38 3.70 -2.09 -10.43
CA GLY A 38 3.14 -3.32 -11.00
C GLY A 38 3.04 -4.51 -10.04
N ARG A 39 3.54 -4.38 -8.80
CA ARG A 39 3.29 -5.37 -7.74
C ARG A 39 1.96 -5.11 -7.05
N ARG A 40 1.29 -6.13 -6.51
CA ARG A 40 0.11 -5.93 -5.67
C ARG A 40 0.54 -5.45 -4.28
N PHE A 41 -0.15 -4.47 -3.71
CA PHE A 41 0.19 -3.98 -2.38
C PHE A 41 0.11 -5.09 -1.32
N GLU A 42 -0.87 -5.98 -1.43
CA GLU A 42 -1.05 -7.14 -0.56
C GLU A 42 0.17 -8.09 -0.52
N ASP A 43 0.96 -8.15 -1.59
CA ASP A 43 2.18 -8.98 -1.64
C ASP A 43 3.28 -8.47 -0.70
N LEU A 44 3.18 -7.21 -0.26
CA LEU A 44 4.10 -6.59 0.68
C LEU A 44 3.64 -6.71 2.13
N LEU A 45 2.42 -7.23 2.36
CA LEU A 45 1.85 -7.39 3.69
C LEU A 45 2.27 -8.72 4.30
N SER A 46 2.41 -8.74 5.63
CA SER A 46 2.50 -10.00 6.37
C SER A 46 1.24 -10.86 6.14
N PRO A 47 1.30 -12.19 6.30
CA PRO A 47 0.12 -13.04 6.12
C PRO A 47 -1.09 -12.63 6.98
N ALA A 48 -0.86 -12.18 8.22
CA ALA A 48 -1.92 -11.70 9.09
C ALA A 48 -2.52 -10.38 8.55
N SER A 49 -1.67 -9.47 8.10
CA SER A 49 -2.10 -8.19 7.53
C SER A 49 -2.80 -8.33 6.18
N GLN A 50 -2.47 -9.34 5.36
CA GLN A 50 -3.22 -9.66 4.15
C GLN A 50 -4.68 -9.99 4.46
N ILE A 51 -4.94 -10.78 5.52
CA ILE A 51 -6.30 -11.14 5.94
C ILE A 51 -7.06 -9.88 6.37
N VAL A 52 -6.46 -9.04 7.21
CA VAL A 52 -7.08 -7.77 7.66
C VAL A 52 -7.34 -6.85 6.47
N TYR A 53 -6.39 -6.75 5.55
CA TYR A 53 -6.53 -5.93 4.34
C TYR A 53 -7.73 -6.37 3.50
N ALA A 54 -7.84 -7.67 3.22
CA ALA A 54 -8.90 -8.22 2.37
C ALA A 54 -10.29 -8.23 3.04
N THR A 55 -10.36 -8.49 4.34
CA THR A 55 -11.65 -8.69 5.04
C THR A 55 -12.21 -7.44 5.70
N HIS A 56 -11.37 -6.46 6.01
CA HIS A 56 -11.79 -5.23 6.67
C HIS A 56 -11.54 -4.00 5.79
N LEU A 57 -10.34 -3.84 5.26
CA LEU A 57 -9.95 -2.60 4.57
C LEU A 57 -10.55 -2.45 3.19
N VAL A 58 -10.46 -3.47 2.34
CA VAL A 58 -11.03 -3.41 0.99
C VAL A 58 -12.54 -3.16 1.05
N PRO A 59 -13.35 -3.91 1.85
CA PRO A 59 -14.77 -3.61 1.97
C PRO A 59 -15.07 -2.22 2.52
N LEU A 60 -14.27 -1.73 3.48
CA LEU A 60 -14.44 -0.40 4.03
C LEU A 60 -14.15 0.67 2.97
N LEU A 61 -13.06 0.53 2.21
CA LEU A 61 -12.71 1.43 1.11
C LEU A 61 -13.76 1.41 0.00
N GLU A 62 -14.34 0.26 -0.33
CA GLU A 62 -15.43 0.16 -1.31
C GLU A 62 -16.71 0.85 -0.82
N ALA A 63 -17.03 0.74 0.48
CA ALA A 63 -18.25 1.31 1.04
C ALA A 63 -18.16 2.82 1.30
N THR A 64 -17.00 3.32 1.73
CA THR A 64 -16.85 4.72 2.20
C THR A 64 -15.88 5.55 1.36
N GLY A 65 -15.11 4.93 0.48
CA GLY A 65 -14.02 5.56 -0.27
C GLY A 65 -12.78 5.89 0.56
N THR A 66 -12.79 5.67 1.87
CA THR A 66 -11.68 6.06 2.78
C THR A 66 -11.53 5.10 3.96
N ALA A 67 -10.29 4.84 4.35
CA ALA A 67 -9.97 4.08 5.57
C ALA A 67 -8.87 4.83 6.33
N SER A 68 -9.04 4.91 7.65
CA SER A 68 -8.14 5.61 8.57
C SER A 68 -7.87 4.73 9.78
N GLU A 69 -6.78 5.00 10.50
CA GLU A 69 -6.45 4.32 11.77
C GLU A 69 -6.24 2.80 11.64
N VAL A 70 -5.48 2.40 10.63
CA VAL A 70 -5.20 0.98 10.34
C VAL A 70 -3.74 0.67 10.67
N MET A 71 -3.51 -0.46 11.33
CA MET A 71 -2.18 -1.02 11.51
C MET A 71 -2.02 -2.27 10.64
N LEU A 72 -1.01 -2.25 9.78
CA LEU A 72 -0.61 -3.38 8.93
C LEU A 72 0.90 -3.55 9.04
N ASP A 73 1.33 -4.80 9.08
CA ASP A 73 2.74 -5.17 9.04
C ASP A 73 3.16 -5.46 7.61
N LEU A 74 4.33 -4.96 7.24
CA LEU A 74 4.98 -5.18 5.95
C LEU A 74 6.07 -6.26 6.09
N VAL A 75 6.33 -7.02 5.01
CA VAL A 75 7.40 -8.05 4.96
C VAL A 75 8.74 -7.51 4.49
#